data_AF-A0A7W7AIZ4-F1
#
_entry.id   AF-A0A7W7AIZ4-F1
#
_cell.length_a   1.000
_cell.length_b   1.000
_cell.length_c   1.000
_cell.angle_alpha   90.00
_cell.angle_beta   90.00
_cell.angle_gamma   90.00
#
_symmetry.space_group_name_H-M   'P 1'
#
loop_
_entity.id
_entity.type
_entity.pdbx_description
1 polymer ?
#
loop_
_entity_poly.entity_id
_entity_poly.type
_entity_poly.pdbx_seq_one_letter_code
_entity_poly.pdbx_strand_id
1 'polypeptide(L)'
;MTTTSGGVSLSGYEDVIGTGGGGIWRADLTNADFGDRDDEGRAATLAWRAINAAMQGGSVAVDLIFCDALHQPVTGSSRVPHSDQTPFGDDALYRSSGASGTVLAVVNGQTGGNRATILDIALTSACPLLGGERFSYQGANGWGSRAAEIFSIEPISGGYRVAISPPIRGGIKAGDALDFDNIRCQMRRTSPASNPLNMGAFSSGSISFQEDMRPPVQP
;
A
#
# COMPACT_ATOMS: atom_id res chain seq x y z
N MET A 1 -5.56 6.99 -15.45
CA MET A 1 -4.31 7.47 -16.08
C MET A 1 -4.70 8.55 -17.07
N THR A 2 -4.42 9.81 -16.79
CA THR A 2 -4.66 10.91 -17.74
C THR A 2 -3.40 11.09 -18.56
N THR A 3 -3.51 10.81 -19.85
CA THR A 3 -2.48 11.07 -20.84
C THR A 3 -2.94 12.25 -21.69
N THR A 4 -2.01 13.10 -22.08
CA THR A 4 -2.27 14.15 -23.07
C THR A 4 -1.40 13.82 -24.27
N SER A 5 -2.05 13.59 -25.42
CA SER A 5 -1.37 13.36 -26.69
C SER A 5 -1.09 14.69 -27.38
N GLY A 6 0.12 14.85 -27.90
CA GLY A 6 0.49 15.98 -28.77
C GLY A 6 -0.05 15.86 -30.21
N GLY A 7 -0.76 14.77 -30.52
CA GLY A 7 -1.11 14.38 -31.89
C GLY A 7 -0.04 13.49 -32.53
N VAL A 8 -0.43 12.79 -33.61
CA VAL A 8 0.47 11.92 -34.39
C VAL A 8 1.31 12.78 -35.33
N SER A 9 2.62 12.71 -35.20
CA SER A 9 3.56 13.38 -36.11
C SER A 9 3.44 12.84 -37.55
N LEU A 10 3.92 13.60 -38.54
CA LEU A 10 3.92 13.18 -39.95
C LEU A 10 4.68 11.85 -40.20
N SER A 11 5.57 11.45 -39.27
CA SER A 11 6.29 10.18 -39.29
C SER A 11 5.56 9.03 -38.57
N GLY A 12 4.34 9.27 -38.05
CA GLY A 12 3.51 8.27 -37.38
C GLY A 12 3.79 8.08 -35.89
N TYR A 13 4.72 8.83 -35.31
CA TYR A 13 5.00 8.80 -33.87
C TYR A 13 4.06 9.71 -33.11
N GLU A 14 3.46 9.21 -32.05
CA GLU A 14 2.61 9.97 -31.13
C GLU A 14 3.35 10.21 -29.82
N ASP A 15 3.49 11.48 -29.43
CA ASP A 15 4.04 11.84 -28.13
C ASP A 15 2.92 11.81 -27.10
N VAL A 16 2.98 10.83 -26.20
CA VAL A 16 2.04 10.67 -25.10
C VAL A 16 2.72 11.09 -23.81
N ILE A 17 2.38 12.27 -23.30
CA ILE A 17 2.91 12.77 -22.03
C ILE A 17 1.96 12.33 -20.90
N GLY A 18 2.51 11.59 -19.94
CA GLY A 18 1.79 11.25 -18.70
C GLY A 18 1.71 12.46 -17.78
N THR A 19 0.55 13.11 -17.70
CA THR A 19 0.36 14.33 -16.89
C THR A 19 -0.05 14.05 -15.44
N GLY A 20 -0.42 12.81 -15.12
CA GLY A 20 -0.97 12.41 -13.82
C GLY A 20 0.05 12.18 -12.69
N GLY A 21 1.32 12.55 -12.85
CA GLY A 21 2.32 12.40 -11.78
C GLY A 21 2.58 10.96 -11.32
N GLY A 22 2.39 9.99 -12.23
CA GLY A 22 2.62 8.55 -12.00
C GLY A 22 1.41 7.73 -11.57
N GLY A 23 0.20 8.30 -11.53
CA GLY A 23 -1.03 7.57 -11.14
C GLY A 23 -1.21 7.45 -9.63
N ILE A 24 -2.40 7.07 -9.15
CA ILE A 24 -2.70 6.93 -7.73
C ILE A 24 -3.16 5.50 -7.43
N TRP A 25 -2.87 5.01 -6.22
CA TRP A 25 -3.42 3.74 -5.80
C TRP A 25 -4.93 3.86 -5.60
N ARG A 26 -5.64 2.84 -6.06
CA ARG A 26 -7.07 2.65 -5.86
C ARG A 26 -7.31 1.22 -5.41
N ALA A 27 -8.17 1.06 -4.41
CA ALA A 27 -8.60 -0.24 -3.95
C ALA A 27 -10.13 -0.28 -3.92
N ASP A 28 -10.70 -1.30 -4.56
CA ASP A 28 -12.13 -1.56 -4.55
C ASP A 28 -12.35 -2.88 -3.82
N LEU A 29 -12.88 -2.81 -2.60
CA LEU A 29 -13.26 -3.97 -1.81
C LEU A 29 -14.75 -4.23 -2.08
N THR A 30 -15.03 -5.27 -2.86
CA THR A 30 -16.39 -5.58 -3.34
C THR A 30 -16.89 -6.89 -2.76
N ASN A 31 -18.22 -7.02 -2.66
CA ASN A 31 -18.90 -8.26 -2.28
C ASN A 31 -18.44 -8.82 -0.92
N ALA A 32 -18.15 -7.96 0.04
CA ALA A 32 -17.90 -8.41 1.40
C ALA A 32 -19.19 -9.05 1.94
N ASP A 33 -19.09 -10.30 2.37
CA ASP A 33 -20.24 -11.08 2.82
C ASP A 33 -20.63 -10.68 4.24
N PHE A 34 -21.91 -10.33 4.41
CA PHE A 34 -22.50 -9.99 5.70
C PHE A 34 -23.91 -10.58 5.73
N GLY A 35 -24.26 -11.34 6.76
CA GLY A 35 -25.61 -11.90 6.80
C GLY A 35 -25.83 -13.00 7.81
N ASP A 36 -24.76 -13.57 8.35
CA ASP A 36 -24.89 -14.59 9.38
C ASP A 36 -25.55 -14.01 10.64
N ARG A 37 -26.52 -14.78 11.15
CA ARG A 37 -27.31 -14.42 12.34
C ARG A 37 -26.67 -14.86 13.65
N ASP A 38 -25.51 -15.48 13.58
CA ASP A 38 -24.71 -15.79 14.75
C ASP A 38 -24.02 -14.54 15.30
N ASP A 39 -23.35 -14.70 16.45
CA ASP A 39 -22.68 -13.59 17.11
C ASP A 39 -21.51 -13.05 16.28
N GLU A 40 -20.86 -13.89 15.48
CA GLU A 40 -19.76 -13.49 14.58
C GLU A 40 -20.27 -12.62 13.43
N GLY A 41 -21.32 -13.04 12.72
CA GLY A 41 -21.94 -12.28 11.64
C GLY A 41 -22.56 -10.97 12.13
N ARG A 42 -23.16 -10.98 13.32
CA ARG A 42 -23.61 -9.76 14.01
C ARG A 42 -22.45 -8.83 14.30
N ALA A 43 -21.35 -9.34 14.87
CA ALA A 43 -20.17 -8.55 15.19
C ALA A 43 -19.53 -7.95 13.94
N ALA A 44 -19.37 -8.72 12.87
CA ALA A 44 -18.84 -8.26 11.57
C ALA A 44 -19.71 -7.13 10.97
N THR A 45 -21.04 -7.30 11.01
CA THR A 45 -21.98 -6.29 10.51
C THR A 45 -21.91 -4.98 11.30
N LEU A 46 -21.81 -5.05 12.63
CA LEU A 46 -21.69 -3.87 13.49
C LEU A 46 -20.31 -3.20 13.33
N ALA A 47 -19.24 -3.98 13.22
CA ALA A 47 -17.89 -3.48 12.96
C ALA A 47 -17.83 -2.71 11.62
N TRP A 48 -18.44 -3.26 10.57
CA TRP A 48 -18.53 -2.60 9.27
C TRP A 48 -19.27 -1.25 9.34
N ARG A 49 -20.38 -1.19 10.08
CA ARG A 49 -21.11 0.07 10.32
C ARG A 49 -20.28 1.08 11.09
N ALA A 50 -19.58 0.63 12.14
CA ALA A 50 -18.71 1.47 12.94
C ALA A 50 -17.55 2.05 12.11
N ILE A 51 -16.87 1.21 11.32
CA ILE A 51 -15.81 1.63 10.39
C ILE A 51 -16.36 2.67 9.40
N ASN A 52 -17.53 2.41 8.80
CA ASN A 52 -18.14 3.34 7.86
C ASN A 52 -18.48 4.71 8.46
N ALA A 53 -18.93 4.75 9.71
CA ALA A 53 -19.20 5.98 10.45
C ALA A 53 -17.91 6.70 10.82
N ALA A 54 -16.91 5.97 11.32
CA ALA A 54 -15.61 6.51 11.73
C ALA A 54 -14.85 7.19 10.57
N MET A 55 -15.01 6.68 9.34
CA MET A 55 -14.42 7.28 8.13
C MET A 55 -15.06 8.63 7.74
N GLN A 56 -16.22 9.00 8.31
CA GLN A 56 -16.85 10.32 8.13
C GLN A 56 -16.92 10.81 6.68
N GLY A 57 -17.45 9.98 5.76
CA GLY A 57 -17.53 10.41 4.35
C GLY A 57 -16.25 10.25 3.54
N GLY A 58 -15.15 9.77 4.16
CA GLY A 58 -13.80 9.81 3.58
C GLY A 58 -12.99 11.04 4.01
N SER A 59 -13.47 11.80 5.01
CA SER A 59 -12.68 12.89 5.60
C SER A 59 -11.47 12.35 6.39
N VAL A 60 -11.62 11.18 7.02
CA VAL A 60 -10.56 10.48 7.75
C VAL A 60 -9.85 9.50 6.83
N ALA A 61 -8.51 9.53 6.85
CA ALA A 61 -7.67 8.57 6.14
C ALA A 61 -7.41 7.32 6.99
N VAL A 62 -7.25 6.18 6.35
CA VAL A 62 -6.95 4.88 6.96
C VAL A 62 -5.79 4.23 6.24
N ASP A 63 -4.97 3.48 6.97
CA ASP A 63 -3.96 2.63 6.34
C ASP A 63 -4.63 1.35 5.84
N LEU A 64 -4.70 1.21 4.51
CA LEU A 64 -5.19 0.00 3.87
C LEU A 64 -4.02 -0.93 3.56
N ILE A 65 -4.13 -2.18 4.01
CA ILE A 65 -3.15 -3.23 3.76
C ILE A 65 -3.47 -3.92 2.43
N PHE A 66 -2.45 -4.13 1.60
CA PHE A 66 -2.53 -4.90 0.38
C PHE A 66 -2.37 -6.38 0.74
N CYS A 67 -3.45 -7.15 0.65
CA CYS A 67 -3.45 -8.58 0.92
C CYS A 67 -2.80 -9.37 -0.24
N ASP A 68 -1.49 -9.21 -0.40
CA ASP A 68 -0.74 -9.69 -1.57
C ASP A 68 0.35 -10.72 -1.21
N ALA A 69 0.11 -11.50 -0.15
CA ALA A 69 1.11 -12.37 0.48
C ALA A 69 1.76 -13.38 -0.48
N LEU A 70 1.10 -13.76 -1.58
CA LEU A 70 1.63 -14.71 -2.57
C LEU A 70 2.66 -14.10 -3.51
N HIS A 71 2.72 -12.78 -3.64
CA HIS A 71 3.64 -12.06 -4.51
C HIS A 71 4.70 -11.27 -3.73
N GLN A 72 4.84 -11.59 -2.44
CA GLN A 72 5.90 -11.05 -1.59
C GLN A 72 7.15 -11.93 -1.70
N PRO A 73 8.37 -11.37 -1.51
CA PRO A 73 9.62 -12.13 -1.64
C PRO A 73 9.90 -13.02 -0.41
N VAL A 74 8.92 -13.82 0.00
CA VAL A 74 8.91 -14.61 1.23
C VAL A 74 8.44 -16.04 0.94
N THR A 75 8.92 -17.00 1.73
CA THR A 75 8.53 -18.42 1.59
C THR A 75 7.37 -18.83 2.50
N GLY A 76 6.95 -17.94 3.40
CA GLY A 76 5.87 -18.17 4.35
C GLY A 76 5.98 -17.23 5.55
N SER A 77 4.95 -17.22 6.40
CA SER A 77 4.97 -16.45 7.63
C SER A 77 5.57 -17.26 8.78
N SER A 78 6.54 -16.69 9.49
CA SER A 78 7.05 -17.19 10.76
C SER A 78 6.23 -16.63 11.93
N ARG A 79 6.18 -17.39 13.03
CA ARG A 79 5.58 -16.97 14.30
C ARG A 79 6.65 -16.98 15.37
N VAL A 80 6.83 -15.86 16.07
CA VAL A 80 7.89 -15.68 17.08
C VAL A 80 7.26 -15.15 18.36
N PRO A 81 7.57 -15.73 19.54
CA PRO A 81 7.11 -15.17 20.81
C PRO A 81 7.84 -13.86 21.15
N HIS A 82 7.46 -13.25 22.27
CA HIS A 82 8.28 -12.21 22.90
C HIS A 82 9.70 -12.73 23.20
N SER A 83 10.61 -11.80 23.51
CA SER A 83 12.01 -12.14 23.85
C SER A 83 12.11 -13.08 25.06
N ASP A 84 11.11 -13.09 25.94
CA ASP A 84 10.98 -13.98 27.09
C ASP A 84 10.26 -15.31 26.78
N GLN A 85 10.03 -15.60 25.49
CA GLN A 85 9.33 -16.78 24.97
C GLN A 85 7.84 -16.84 25.29
N THR A 86 7.24 -15.77 25.83
CA THR A 86 5.79 -15.72 26.08
C THR A 86 5.01 -15.26 24.84
N PRO A 87 3.74 -15.70 24.67
CA PRO A 87 2.84 -15.11 23.69
C PRO A 87 2.23 -13.80 24.20
N PHE A 88 1.43 -13.15 23.36
CA PHE A 88 0.51 -12.09 23.78
C PHE A 88 -0.57 -12.66 24.73
N GLY A 89 -1.32 -11.78 25.39
CA GLY A 89 -2.36 -12.17 26.37
C GLY A 89 -3.56 -12.93 25.78
N ASP A 90 -3.64 -13.03 24.46
CA ASP A 90 -4.59 -13.83 23.68
C ASP A 90 -3.94 -15.07 23.06
N ASP A 91 -2.77 -15.48 23.56
CA ASP A 91 -1.92 -16.56 23.06
C ASP A 91 -1.36 -16.35 21.63
N ALA A 92 -1.53 -15.16 21.05
CA ALA A 92 -0.95 -14.85 19.75
C ALA A 92 0.58 -14.68 19.81
N LEU A 93 1.24 -14.83 18.66
CA LEU A 93 2.69 -14.61 18.49
C LEU A 93 2.91 -13.47 17.49
N TYR A 94 4.10 -12.86 17.51
CA TYR A 94 4.52 -11.98 16.42
C TYR A 94 4.49 -12.78 15.12
N ARG A 95 3.83 -12.23 14.10
CA ARG A 95 3.82 -12.81 12.77
C ARG A 95 4.60 -11.89 11.85
N SER A 96 5.61 -12.45 11.19
CA SER A 96 6.27 -11.80 10.06
C SER A 96 6.66 -12.83 9.03
N SER A 97 6.51 -12.47 7.76
CA SER A 97 7.06 -13.23 6.64
C SER A 97 8.53 -12.88 6.35
N GLY A 98 9.09 -11.88 7.05
CA GLY A 98 10.53 -11.66 7.15
C GLY A 98 11.16 -10.91 5.97
N ALA A 99 10.38 -10.24 5.13
CA ALA A 99 10.90 -9.38 4.08
C ALA A 99 10.90 -7.91 4.49
N SER A 100 12.10 -7.38 4.76
CA SER A 100 12.33 -5.97 5.07
C SER A 100 13.49 -5.43 4.25
N GLY A 101 13.38 -4.18 3.81
CA GLY A 101 14.42 -3.49 3.09
C GLY A 101 14.85 -2.19 3.75
N THR A 102 15.92 -1.61 3.23
CA THR A 102 16.41 -0.29 3.62
C THR A 102 16.89 0.44 2.38
N VAL A 103 16.60 1.73 2.28
CA VAL A 103 17.11 2.57 1.19
C VAL A 103 18.62 2.77 1.41
N LEU A 104 19.43 2.36 0.44
CA LEU A 104 20.86 2.63 0.40
C LEU A 104 21.13 4.01 -0.18
N ALA A 105 20.45 4.34 -1.29
CA ALA A 105 20.56 5.65 -1.93
C ALA A 105 19.29 5.98 -2.72
N VAL A 106 19.00 7.28 -2.82
CA VAL A 106 17.99 7.80 -3.74
C VAL A 106 18.71 8.22 -5.01
N VAL A 107 18.49 7.50 -6.11
CA VAL A 107 19.28 7.66 -7.35
C VAL A 107 18.83 8.87 -8.15
N ASN A 108 17.54 9.18 -8.11
CA ASN A 108 16.95 10.33 -8.80
C ASN A 108 15.84 11.00 -7.98
N GLY A 109 15.30 12.11 -8.48
CA GLY A 109 14.21 12.84 -7.83
C GLY A 109 14.64 14.21 -7.32
N GLN A 110 13.79 14.80 -6.50
CA GLN A 110 13.99 16.12 -5.90
C GLN A 110 14.71 16.00 -4.55
N THR A 111 15.14 17.14 -4.00
CA THR A 111 15.67 17.20 -2.63
C THR A 111 14.72 16.52 -1.64
N GLY A 112 15.26 15.68 -0.76
CA GLY A 112 14.48 14.84 0.15
C GLY A 112 13.85 13.60 -0.48
N GLY A 113 14.28 13.23 -1.69
CA GLY A 113 13.87 12.01 -2.42
C GLY A 113 12.44 11.99 -2.90
N ASN A 114 11.75 13.13 -2.88
CA ASN A 114 10.42 13.24 -3.45
C ASN A 114 10.47 13.07 -4.98
N ARG A 115 9.45 12.45 -5.56
CA ARG A 115 9.39 12.11 -7.00
C ARG A 115 10.50 11.18 -7.49
N ALA A 116 11.27 10.56 -6.61
CA ALA A 116 12.20 9.50 -7.00
C ALA A 116 11.44 8.37 -7.68
N THR A 117 12.02 7.81 -8.74
CA THR A 117 11.53 6.62 -9.44
C THR A 117 12.58 5.52 -9.49
N ILE A 118 13.79 5.79 -9.00
CA ILE A 118 14.89 4.83 -8.92
C ILE A 118 15.51 4.92 -7.53
N LEU A 119 15.59 3.78 -6.86
CA LEU A 119 16.17 3.63 -5.53
C LEU A 119 17.23 2.52 -5.55
N ASP A 120 18.32 2.71 -4.83
CA ASP A 120 19.20 1.61 -4.44
C ASP A 120 18.75 1.12 -3.06
N ILE A 121 18.48 -0.17 -2.93
CA ILE A 121 17.92 -0.79 -1.72
C ILE A 121 18.73 -2.01 -1.30
N ALA A 122 18.85 -2.21 0.01
CA ALA A 122 19.24 -3.50 0.59
C ALA A 122 17.96 -4.24 0.97
N LEU A 123 17.93 -5.55 0.75
CA LEU A 123 16.79 -6.40 1.07
C LEU A 123 17.26 -7.58 1.92
N THR A 124 16.57 -7.80 3.04
CA THR A 124 16.62 -9.03 3.81
C THR A 124 15.32 -9.76 3.57
N SER A 125 15.37 -10.86 2.82
CA SER A 125 14.19 -11.64 2.41
C SER A 125 14.55 -13.10 2.19
N ALA A 126 13.56 -13.98 2.19
CA ALA A 126 13.77 -15.42 1.93
C ALA A 126 13.91 -15.73 0.43
N CYS A 127 13.37 -14.87 -0.44
CA CYS A 127 13.45 -15.00 -1.89
C CYS A 127 14.02 -13.72 -2.54
N PRO A 128 14.70 -13.82 -3.69
CA PRO A 128 15.11 -12.65 -4.46
C PRO A 128 13.90 -11.93 -5.06
N LEU A 129 14.09 -10.66 -5.43
CA LEU A 129 13.09 -9.89 -6.19
C LEU A 129 13.02 -10.39 -7.64
N LEU A 130 11.82 -10.43 -8.20
CA LEU A 130 11.50 -10.87 -9.56
C LEU A 130 10.94 -9.73 -10.43
N GLY A 131 10.41 -8.68 -9.82
CA GLY A 131 9.71 -7.59 -10.47
C GLY A 131 8.19 -7.80 -10.35
N GLY A 132 7.48 -6.73 -10.01
CA GLY A 132 6.07 -6.73 -9.65
C GLY A 132 5.83 -6.69 -8.14
N GLU A 133 6.86 -6.93 -7.31
CA GLU A 133 6.71 -6.81 -5.87
C GLU A 133 6.42 -5.38 -5.46
N ARG A 134 5.59 -5.25 -4.42
CA ARG A 134 5.29 -3.98 -3.78
C ARG A 134 6.03 -3.87 -2.46
N PHE A 135 6.31 -2.65 -2.07
CA PHE A 135 6.74 -2.31 -0.73
C PHE A 135 6.00 -1.08 -0.24
N SER A 136 5.95 -0.94 1.08
CA SER A 136 5.54 0.29 1.73
C SER A 136 6.69 1.00 2.40
N TYR A 137 6.57 2.32 2.53
CA TYR A 137 7.49 3.20 3.22
C TYR A 137 6.71 4.27 3.97
N GLN A 138 7.34 4.84 5.00
CA GLN A 138 6.79 6.00 5.69
C GLN A 138 7.17 7.27 4.92
N GLY A 139 6.18 8.06 4.51
CA GLY A 139 6.46 9.38 3.94
C GLY A 139 7.09 10.31 4.98
N ALA A 140 8.07 11.13 4.59
CA ALA A 140 8.63 12.15 5.48
C ALA A 140 7.64 13.30 5.74
N ASN A 141 7.97 14.20 6.68
CA ASN A 141 7.21 15.43 6.96
C ASN A 141 5.72 15.22 7.31
N GLY A 142 5.41 14.17 8.07
CA GLY A 142 4.05 13.88 8.55
C GLY A 142 3.16 13.16 7.53
N TRP A 143 3.65 12.90 6.31
CA TRP A 143 2.93 12.04 5.37
C TRP A 143 2.80 10.63 5.94
N GLY A 144 1.63 10.01 5.79
CA GLY A 144 1.39 8.63 6.25
C GLY A 144 2.07 7.57 5.39
N SER A 145 1.70 6.32 5.63
CA SER A 145 2.19 5.16 4.89
C SER A 145 1.95 5.29 3.38
N ARG A 146 2.94 4.93 2.55
CA ARG A 146 2.88 4.97 1.09
C ARG A 146 3.32 3.64 0.52
N ALA A 147 2.86 3.32 -0.69
CA ALA A 147 3.24 2.10 -1.40
C ALA A 147 3.83 2.41 -2.77
N ALA A 148 4.77 1.58 -3.21
CA ALA A 148 5.35 1.57 -4.54
C ALA A 148 5.48 0.13 -5.04
N GLU A 149 5.40 -0.03 -6.36
CA GLU A 149 5.55 -1.30 -7.08
C GLU A 149 6.85 -1.25 -7.89
N ILE A 150 7.64 -2.31 -7.78
CA ILE A 150 8.90 -2.46 -8.51
C ILE A 150 8.59 -3.01 -9.89
N PHE A 151 9.11 -2.40 -10.95
CA PHE A 151 8.93 -2.90 -12.32
C PHE A 151 10.25 -3.19 -13.04
N SER A 152 11.39 -2.82 -12.46
CA SER A 152 12.72 -3.14 -12.98
C SER A 152 13.71 -3.30 -11.83
N ILE A 153 14.63 -4.25 -11.98
CA ILE A 153 15.61 -4.63 -10.96
C ILE A 153 16.97 -4.81 -11.65
N GLU A 154 18.00 -4.20 -11.07
CA GLU A 154 19.39 -4.37 -11.44
C GLU A 154 20.19 -4.73 -10.17
N PRO A 155 20.85 -5.90 -10.10
CA PRO A 155 21.71 -6.23 -8.97
C PRO A 155 22.89 -5.26 -8.88
N ILE A 156 23.19 -4.77 -7.68
CA ILE A 156 24.33 -3.90 -7.38
C ILE A 156 25.13 -4.45 -6.20
N SER A 157 26.30 -3.87 -5.92
CA SER A 157 27.06 -4.23 -4.72
C SER A 157 26.24 -3.90 -3.47
N GLY A 158 25.90 -4.92 -2.68
CA GLY A 158 25.18 -4.76 -1.41
C GLY A 158 23.65 -4.71 -1.52
N GLY A 159 23.06 -4.88 -2.71
CA GLY A 159 21.60 -4.85 -2.86
C GLY A 159 21.11 -4.80 -4.31
N TYR A 160 20.03 -4.05 -4.53
CA TYR A 160 19.38 -3.90 -5.83
C TYR A 160 19.15 -2.43 -6.14
N ARG A 161 19.36 -2.04 -7.40
CA ARG A 161 18.79 -0.83 -7.98
C ARG A 161 17.43 -1.17 -8.54
N VAL A 162 16.39 -0.51 -8.06
CA VAL A 162 15.00 -0.77 -8.44
C VAL A 162 14.37 0.45 -9.08
N ALA A 163 13.63 0.24 -10.18
CA ALA A 163 12.75 1.24 -10.74
C ALA A 163 11.32 1.00 -10.25
N ILE A 164 10.65 2.07 -9.83
CA ILE A 164 9.38 1.99 -9.09
C ILE A 164 8.29 2.88 -9.68
N SER A 165 7.04 2.43 -9.49
CA SER A 165 5.83 3.18 -9.81
C SER A 165 4.79 2.99 -8.71
N PRO A 166 4.06 4.04 -8.28
CA PRO A 166 4.23 5.44 -8.65
C PRO A 166 5.55 6.05 -8.10
N PRO A 167 5.95 7.26 -8.57
CA PRO A 167 7.06 7.99 -7.98
C PRO A 167 6.85 8.28 -6.50
N ILE A 168 7.95 8.36 -5.73
CA ILE A 168 7.92 8.62 -4.29
C ILE A 168 7.15 9.91 -3.94
N ARG A 169 6.36 9.83 -2.87
CA ARG A 169 5.50 10.88 -2.33
C ARG A 169 5.78 11.06 -0.85
N GLY A 170 5.84 12.31 -0.42
CA GLY A 170 6.21 12.63 0.97
C GLY A 170 7.71 12.58 1.24
N GLY A 171 8.53 12.13 0.27
CA GLY A 171 9.98 12.05 0.39
C GLY A 171 10.46 10.74 1.03
N ILE A 172 11.71 10.41 0.73
CA ILE A 172 12.43 9.24 1.23
C ILE A 172 13.94 9.54 1.22
N LYS A 173 14.73 8.92 2.09
CA LYS A 173 16.18 9.09 2.15
C LYS A 173 16.89 7.78 2.47
N ALA A 174 18.21 7.78 2.30
CA ALA A 174 19.05 6.67 2.72
C ALA A 174 18.86 6.38 4.23
N GLY A 175 18.79 5.10 4.57
CA GLY A 175 18.48 4.61 5.91
C GLY A 175 16.99 4.44 6.21
N ASP A 176 16.08 4.95 5.36
CA ASP A 176 14.65 4.74 5.57
C ASP A 176 14.28 3.27 5.33
N ALA A 177 13.40 2.76 6.20
CA ALA A 177 12.92 1.38 6.15
C ALA A 177 11.89 1.17 5.04
N LEU A 178 11.95 -0.01 4.42
CA LEU A 178 11.00 -0.50 3.43
C LEU A 178 10.37 -1.79 3.95
N ASP A 179 9.05 -1.90 3.84
CA ASP A 179 8.27 -3.03 4.33
C ASP A 179 7.66 -3.79 3.16
N PHE A 180 8.12 -5.02 2.93
CA PHE A 180 7.67 -5.91 1.86
C PHE A 180 6.69 -6.98 2.35
N ASP A 181 6.40 -7.01 3.66
CA ASP A 181 5.56 -8.01 4.33
C ASP A 181 4.17 -7.44 4.63
N ASN A 182 4.11 -6.26 5.27
CA ASN A 182 2.87 -5.58 5.61
C ASN A 182 2.67 -4.33 4.75
N ILE A 183 2.54 -4.55 3.44
CA ILE A 183 2.40 -3.50 2.44
C ILE A 183 1.12 -2.72 2.72
N ARG A 184 1.28 -1.43 3.03
CA ARG A 184 0.17 -0.53 3.37
C ARG A 184 0.27 0.80 2.63
N CYS A 185 -0.89 1.39 2.38
CA CYS A 185 -0.99 2.74 1.85
C CYS A 185 -2.08 3.51 2.59
N GLN A 186 -1.77 4.74 2.96
CA GLN A 186 -2.74 5.65 3.54
C GLN A 186 -3.73 6.07 2.46
N MET A 187 -4.99 5.70 2.67
CA MET A 187 -6.08 5.89 1.73
C MET A 187 -7.26 6.60 2.36
N ARG A 188 -8.08 7.23 1.54
CA ARG A 188 -9.37 7.80 1.91
C ARG A 188 -10.50 7.13 1.13
N ARG A 189 -11.66 7.02 1.75
CA ARG A 189 -12.86 6.51 1.08
C ARG A 189 -13.27 7.43 -0.07
N THR A 190 -13.73 6.84 -1.16
CA THR A 190 -14.27 7.54 -2.34
C THR A 190 -15.70 7.14 -2.66
N SER A 191 -16.10 5.92 -2.31
CA SER A 191 -17.49 5.48 -2.48
C SER A 191 -18.41 6.11 -1.43
N PRO A 192 -19.71 6.27 -1.74
CA PRO A 192 -20.73 6.45 -0.74
C PRO A 192 -20.69 5.32 0.30
N ALA A 193 -21.17 5.59 1.51
CA ALA A 193 -21.32 4.53 2.50
C ALA A 193 -22.36 3.52 2.01
N SER A 194 -21.97 2.26 1.82
CA SER A 194 -22.91 1.17 1.58
C SER A 194 -23.31 0.54 2.92
N ASN A 195 -24.60 0.50 3.20
CA ASN A 195 -25.08 -0.37 4.27
C ASN A 195 -24.98 -1.83 3.81
N PRO A 196 -24.47 -2.73 4.65
CA PRO A 196 -24.33 -4.14 4.28
C PRO A 196 -25.73 -4.73 4.06
N LEU A 197 -26.66 -4.48 4.99
CA LEU A 197 -28.04 -4.94 4.97
C LEU A 197 -28.94 -4.10 4.04
N ASN A 198 -29.25 -4.64 2.85
CA ASN A 198 -30.28 -4.11 1.94
C ASN A 198 -31.55 -4.96 2.02
N MET A 199 -32.59 -4.48 2.71
CA MET A 199 -33.99 -4.97 2.67
C MET A 199 -34.23 -6.50 2.65
N GLY A 200 -33.33 -7.33 3.21
CA GLY A 200 -33.44 -8.79 3.11
C GLY A 200 -32.27 -9.52 3.76
N ALA A 201 -32.42 -10.85 3.91
CA ALA A 201 -31.57 -11.73 4.73
C ALA A 201 -30.12 -11.91 4.25
N PHE A 202 -29.80 -11.49 3.01
CA PHE A 202 -28.46 -11.58 2.44
C PHE A 202 -27.99 -10.20 2.01
N SER A 203 -26.71 -9.94 2.21
CA SER A 203 -26.25 -8.57 2.22
C SER A 203 -24.77 -8.51 1.87
N SER A 204 -24.41 -7.58 0.99
CA SER A 204 -23.02 -7.41 0.59
C SER A 204 -22.61 -5.96 0.73
N GLY A 205 -21.46 -5.75 1.38
CA GLY A 205 -20.84 -4.42 1.50
C GLY A 205 -19.84 -4.21 0.39
N SER A 206 -19.75 -2.97 -0.10
CA SER A 206 -18.67 -2.58 -1.01
C SER A 206 -18.14 -1.21 -0.62
N ILE A 207 -16.82 -1.07 -0.66
CA ILE A 207 -16.16 0.19 -0.34
C ILE A 207 -14.98 0.42 -1.26
N SER A 208 -14.87 1.65 -1.75
CA SER A 208 -13.78 2.08 -2.60
C SER A 208 -12.91 3.08 -1.87
N PHE A 209 -11.61 2.95 -2.09
CA PHE A 209 -10.56 3.78 -1.52
C PHE A 209 -9.67 4.33 -2.63
N GLN A 210 -9.12 5.51 -2.40
CA GLN A 210 -7.99 6.02 -3.16
C GLN A 210 -6.89 6.45 -2.20
N GLU A 211 -5.64 6.42 -2.67
CA GLU A 211 -4.53 7.04 -1.97
C GLU A 211 -4.86 8.48 -1.54
N ASP A 212 -4.62 8.77 -0.25
CA ASP A 212 -4.87 10.10 0.27
C ASP A 212 -3.70 11.02 -0.09
N MET A 213 -3.97 11.96 -0.99
CA MET A 213 -2.98 12.95 -1.45
C MET A 213 -3.13 14.30 -0.75
N ARG A 214 -3.99 14.39 0.27
CA ARG A 214 -4.13 15.62 1.07
C ARG A 214 -2.86 15.82 1.92
N PRO A 215 -2.41 17.07 2.08
CA PRO A 215 -1.30 17.37 2.96
C PRO A 215 -1.58 16.85 4.38
N PRO A 216 -0.56 16.35 5.09
CA PRO A 216 -0.73 15.95 6.46
C PRO A 216 -1.21 17.12 7.31
N VAL A 217 -2.18 16.86 8.17
CA VAL A 217 -2.69 17.86 9.11
C VAL A 217 -1.57 18.13 10.11
N GLN A 218 -1.05 19.36 10.15
CA GLN A 218 -0.12 19.75 11.20
C GLN A 218 -0.86 19.67 12.55
N PRO A 219 -0.28 19.02 13.57
CA PRO A 219 -0.88 18.97 14.89
C PRO A 219 -1.05 20.35 15.51
#